data_AF-A0A1U7N4Z0-F1
#
_entry.id   AF-A0A1U7N4Z0-F1
#
_cell.length_a   1.000
_cell.length_b   1.000
_cell.length_c   1.000
_cell.angle_alpha   90.00
_cell.angle_beta   90.00
_cell.angle_gamma   90.00
#
_symmetry.space_group_name_H-M   'P 1'
#
loop_
_entity.id
_entity.type
_entity.pdbx_description
1 polymer ?
#
loop_
_entity_poly.entity_id
_entity_poly.type
_entity_poly.pdbx_seq_one_letter_code
_entity_poly.pdbx_strand_id
1 'polypeptide(L)'
;MQLSGIYQQRLEVATQLGRQEGLVQGKQEGLVQGMQNERRSMVTYLLRSRFGELDQQLLAIIEPLIALSPEEFTPLLLKLSRQELLARFL
;
A
#
# COMPACT_ATOMS: atom_id res chain seq x y z
N MET A 1 -21.38 44.45 -7.39
CA MET A 1 -22.42 43.47 -7.05
C MET A 1 -21.99 42.75 -5.78
N GLN A 2 -22.61 43.03 -4.64
CA GLN A 2 -22.38 42.23 -3.42
C GLN A 2 -23.14 40.92 -3.58
N LEU A 3 -22.43 39.79 -3.51
CA LEU A 3 -23.05 38.49 -3.38
C LEU A 3 -23.93 38.53 -2.12
N SER A 4 -25.20 38.13 -2.23
CA SER A 4 -26.10 38.12 -1.07
C SER A 4 -25.49 37.25 0.05
N GLY A 5 -25.72 37.59 1.32
CA GLY A 5 -25.11 36.87 2.45
C GLY A 5 -25.35 35.35 2.41
N ILE A 6 -26.47 34.93 1.81
CA ILE A 6 -26.81 33.51 1.58
C ILE A 6 -25.81 32.81 0.64
N TYR A 7 -25.28 33.52 -0.37
CA TYR A 7 -24.27 32.96 -1.26
C TYR A 7 -22.91 32.80 -0.56
N GLN A 8 -22.51 33.79 0.26
CA GLN A 8 -21.28 33.71 1.05
C GLN A 8 -21.34 32.55 2.04
N GLN A 9 -22.46 32.42 2.75
CA GLN A 9 -22.69 31.31 3.67
C GLN A 9 -22.64 29.94 2.95
N ARG A 10 -23.23 29.84 1.74
CA ARG A 10 -23.15 28.61 0.94
C ARG A 10 -21.72 28.28 0.50
N LEU A 11 -20.92 29.28 0.14
CA LEU A 11 -19.52 29.09 -0.25
C LEU A 11 -18.67 28.62 0.95
N GLU A 12 -18.89 29.20 2.13
CA GLU A 12 -18.22 28.78 3.36
C GLU A 12 -18.55 27.33 3.72
N VAL A 13 -19.84 26.95 3.65
CA VAL A 13 -20.29 25.57 3.88
C VAL A 13 -19.66 24.62 2.87
N ALA A 14 -19.69 24.95 1.58
CA ALA A 14 -19.05 24.13 0.54
C ALA A 14 -17.54 23.97 0.78
N THR A 15 -16.86 25.05 1.19
CA THR A 15 -15.43 25.04 1.51
C THR A 15 -15.12 24.19 2.76
N GLN A 16 -15.99 24.22 3.76
CA GLN A 16 -15.84 23.39 4.96
C GLN A 16 -16.09 21.91 4.63
N LEU A 17 -17.12 21.60 3.85
CA LEU A 17 -17.42 20.24 3.40
C LEU A 17 -16.28 19.66 2.58
N GLY A 18 -15.80 20.38 1.56
CA GLY A 18 -14.68 19.91 0.74
C GLY A 18 -13.39 19.68 1.52
N ARG A 19 -13.13 20.48 2.57
CA ARG A 19 -12.00 20.23 3.49
C ARG A 19 -12.19 18.96 4.31
N GLN A 20 -13.40 18.71 4.82
CA GLN A 20 -13.70 17.49 5.57
C GLN A 20 -13.58 16.25 4.67
N GLU A 21 -14.17 16.29 3.48
CA GLU A 21 -14.08 15.21 2.49
C GLU A 21 -12.62 14.93 2.10
N GLY A 22 -11.84 15.97 1.79
CA GLY A 22 -10.43 15.83 1.45
C GLY A 22 -9.58 15.25 2.57
N LEU A 23 -9.86 15.60 3.84
CA LEU A 23 -9.17 15.01 4.99
C LEU A 23 -9.50 13.51 5.16
N VAL A 24 -10.77 13.13 4.98
CA VAL A 24 -11.19 11.73 5.08
C VAL A 24 -10.57 10.91 3.96
N GLN A 25 -10.65 11.40 2.71
CA GLN A 25 -10.06 10.73 1.55
C GLN A 25 -8.54 10.61 1.69
N GLY A 26 -7.85 11.70 2.01
CA GLY A 26 -6.39 11.69 2.16
C GLY A 26 -5.91 10.77 3.29
N LYS A 27 -6.65 10.70 4.41
CA LYS A 27 -6.35 9.74 5.48
C LYS A 27 -6.52 8.30 5.01
N GLN A 28 -7.60 8.00 4.27
CA GLN A 28 -7.86 6.66 3.78
C GLN A 28 -6.79 6.22 2.77
N GLU A 29 -6.46 7.07 1.79
CA GLU A 29 -5.42 6.81 0.80
C GLU A 29 -4.05 6.63 1.46
N GLY A 30 -3.70 7.50 2.42
CA GLY A 30 -2.45 7.42 3.17
C GLY A 30 -2.32 6.11 3.98
N LEU A 31 -3.41 5.64 4.59
CA LEU A 31 -3.42 4.36 5.30
C LEU A 31 -3.20 3.18 4.33
N VAL A 32 -3.88 3.16 3.19
CA VAL A 32 -3.72 2.11 2.19
C VAL A 32 -2.30 2.08 1.64
N GLN A 33 -1.75 3.23 1.25
CA GLN A 33 -0.37 3.33 0.77
C GLN A 33 0.64 2.94 1.84
N GLY A 34 0.43 3.38 3.09
CA GLY A 34 1.28 3.01 4.22
C GLY A 34 1.35 1.50 4.43
N MET A 35 0.19 0.84 4.45
CA MET A 35 0.12 -0.62 4.59
C MET A 35 0.80 -1.37 3.42
N GLN A 36 0.65 -0.88 2.18
CA GLN A 36 1.31 -1.50 1.02
C GLN A 36 2.83 -1.33 1.07
N ASN A 37 3.31 -0.15 1.46
CA ASN A 37 4.74 0.14 1.59
C ASN A 37 5.37 -0.68 2.72
N GLU A 38 4.69 -0.79 3.86
CA GLU A 38 5.12 -1.61 4.99
C GLU A 38 5.18 -3.09 4.60
N ARG A 39 4.13 -3.59 3.93
CA ARG A 39 4.09 -4.96 3.43
C ARG A 39 5.25 -5.25 2.49
N ARG A 40 5.50 -4.37 1.52
CA ARG A 40 6.65 -4.50 0.60
C ARG A 40 7.96 -4.54 1.36
N SER A 41 8.13 -3.64 2.33
CA SER A 41 9.35 -3.55 3.14
C SER A 41 9.58 -4.83 3.95
N MET A 42 8.51 -5.36 4.57
CA MET A 42 8.53 -6.60 5.33
C MET A 42 8.91 -7.81 4.46
N VAL A 43 8.26 -7.97 3.31
CA VAL A 43 8.57 -9.08 2.37
C VAL A 43 10.01 -8.98 1.88
N THR A 44 10.44 -7.79 1.48
CA THR A 44 11.83 -7.55 1.03
C THR A 44 12.84 -7.90 2.13
N TYR A 45 12.59 -7.46 3.37
CA TYR A 45 13.45 -7.75 4.51
C TYR A 45 13.51 -9.26 4.80
N LEU A 46 12.37 -9.96 4.78
CA LEU A 46 12.32 -11.40 5.03
C LEU A 46 13.06 -12.19 3.96
N LEU A 47 12.87 -11.85 2.67
CA LEU A 47 13.62 -12.48 1.58
C LEU A 47 15.13 -12.28 1.77
N ARG A 48 15.56 -11.07 2.14
CA ARG A 48 16.97 -10.77 2.37
C ARG A 48 17.53 -11.55 3.57
N SER A 49 16.76 -11.63 4.65
CA SER A 49 17.12 -12.38 5.86
C SER A 49 17.27 -13.89 5.57
N ARG A 50 16.41 -14.43 4.70
CA ARG A 50 16.36 -15.86 4.35
C ARG A 50 17.41 -16.28 3.32
N PHE A 51 17.57 -15.47 2.26
CA PHE A 51 18.32 -15.86 1.06
C PHE A 51 19.57 -15.01 0.82
N GLY A 52 19.83 -14.00 1.66
CA GLY A 52 20.94 -13.07 1.49
C GLY A 52 20.61 -11.96 0.49
N GLU A 53 21.59 -11.54 -0.31
CA GLU A 53 21.39 -10.49 -1.32
C GLU A 53 20.29 -10.85 -2.31
N LEU A 54 19.44 -9.87 -2.64
CA LEU A 54 18.31 -10.06 -3.54
C LEU A 54 18.76 -9.81 -4.98
N ASP A 55 18.93 -10.89 -5.73
CA ASP A 55 19.13 -10.83 -7.18
C ASP A 55 17.86 -10.41 -7.93
N GLN A 56 17.99 -10.20 -9.24
CA GLN A 56 16.88 -9.78 -10.10
C GLN A 56 15.69 -10.76 -10.07
N GLN A 57 15.93 -12.06 -9.90
CA GLN A 57 14.87 -13.06 -9.83
C GLN A 57 14.05 -12.89 -8.55
N LEU A 58 14.72 -12.70 -7.41
CA LEU A 58 14.06 -12.45 -6.13
C LEU A 58 13.34 -11.10 -6.08
N LEU A 59 13.89 -10.07 -6.72
CA LEU A 59 13.23 -8.77 -6.83
C LEU A 59 11.95 -8.83 -7.66
N ALA A 60 11.95 -9.62 -8.75
CA ALA A 60 10.82 -9.75 -9.66
C ALA A 60 9.57 -10.37 -8.99
N ILE A 61 9.78 -11.23 -7.99
CA ILE A 61 8.67 -11.92 -7.31
C ILE A 61 8.07 -11.12 -6.13
N ILE A 62 8.63 -9.94 -5.79
CA ILE A 62 8.13 -9.13 -4.66
C ILE A 62 6.69 -8.65 -4.92
N GLU A 63 6.42 -8.10 -6.11
CA GLU A 63 5.07 -7.64 -6.48
C GLU A 63 4.01 -8.75 -6.41
N PRO A 64 4.20 -9.92 -7.05
CA PRO A 64 3.21 -10.99 -6.96
C PRO A 64 3.09 -11.57 -5.54
N LEU A 65 4.13 -11.50 -4.70
CA LEU A 65 4.04 -11.90 -3.29
C LEU A 65 3.19 -10.94 -2.46
N ILE A 66 3.38 -9.63 -2.58
CA ILE A 66 2.64 -8.65 -1.78
C ILE A 66 1.17 -8.51 -2.22
N ALA A 67 0.85 -8.94 -3.45
CA ALA A 67 -0.51 -9.03 -3.96
C ALA A 67 -1.35 -10.12 -3.25
N LEU A 68 -0.71 -11.13 -2.66
CA LEU A 68 -1.37 -12.16 -1.86
C LEU A 68 -1.71 -11.64 -0.46
N SER A 69 -2.66 -12.27 0.24
CA SER A 69 -2.95 -11.96 1.64
C SER A 69 -1.78 -12.39 2.56
N PRO A 70 -1.65 -11.81 3.78
CA PRO A 70 -0.65 -12.26 4.75
C PRO A 70 -0.71 -13.75 5.03
N GLU A 71 -1.91 -14.32 5.12
CA GLU A 71 -2.14 -15.74 5.38
C GLU A 71 -1.66 -16.61 4.22
N GLU A 72 -1.64 -16.07 3.00
CA GLU A 72 -1.18 -16.75 1.80
C GLU A 72 0.33 -16.64 1.62
N PHE A 73 0.94 -15.44 1.71
CA PHE A 73 2.38 -15.30 1.44
C PHE A 73 3.26 -15.69 2.63
N THR A 74 2.79 -15.54 3.87
CA THR A 74 3.60 -15.88 5.07
C THR A 74 4.10 -17.33 5.06
N PRO A 75 3.25 -18.36 4.85
CA PRO A 75 3.74 -19.73 4.79
C PRO A 75 4.68 -19.96 3.61
N LEU A 76 4.52 -19.25 2.49
CA LEU A 76 5.42 -19.38 1.33
C LEU A 76 6.82 -18.90 1.68
N LEU A 77 6.94 -17.72 2.31
CA LEU A 77 8.22 -17.14 2.71
C LEU A 77 8.94 -17.96 3.81
N LEU A 78 8.17 -18.57 4.72
CA LEU A 78 8.74 -19.34 5.83
C LEU A 78 9.11 -20.78 5.44
N LYS A 79 8.33 -21.42 4.57
CA LYS A 79 8.46 -22.85 4.28
C LYS A 79 9.18 -23.15 2.98
N LEU A 80 8.99 -22.34 1.93
CA LEU A 80 9.57 -22.64 0.62
C LEU A 80 11.05 -22.29 0.57
N SER A 81 11.79 -23.08 -0.21
CA SER A 81 13.14 -22.75 -0.66
C SER A 81 13.11 -21.64 -1.71
N ARG A 82 14.29 -21.05 -1.99
CA ARG A 82 14.44 -20.05 -3.05
C ARG A 82 13.93 -20.57 -4.40
N GLN A 83 14.29 -21.79 -4.79
CA GLN A 83 13.92 -22.36 -6.09
C GLN A 83 12.41 -22.60 -6.21
N GLU A 84 11.77 -23.14 -5.17
CA GLU A 84 10.31 -23.34 -5.16
C GLU A 84 9.55 -22.02 -5.20
N LEU A 85 10.05 -21.00 -4.50
CA LEU A 85 9.47 -19.67 -4.51
C LEU A 85 9.55 -19.04 -5.90
N LEU A 86 10.73 -19.10 -6.54
CA LEU A 86 10.91 -18.60 -7.91
C LEU A 86 10.05 -19.36 -8.91
N ALA A 87 10.03 -20.69 -8.86
CA ALA A 87 9.24 -21.53 -9.78
C ALA A 87 7.72 -21.28 -9.68
N ARG A 88 7.25 -20.67 -8.60
CA ARG A 88 5.84 -20.34 -8.39
C ARG A 88 5.46 -18.97 -8.95
N PHE A 89 6.40 -18.03 -9.03
CA PHE A 89 6.12 -16.62 -9.30
C PHE A 89 6.87 -16.04 -10.52
N LEU A 90 7.84 -16.77 -11.07
CA LEU A 90 8.47 -16.53 -12.38
C LEU A 90 7.96 -17.55 -13.40
#